data_AF-Q9H2R8-F1
#
_entry.id   AF-Q9H2R8-F1
#
_cell.length_a   1.000
_cell.length_b   1.000
_cell.length_c   1.000
_cell.angle_alpha   90.00
_cell.angle_beta   90.00
_cell.angle_gamma   90.00
#
_symmetry.space_group_name_H-M   'P 1'
#
loop_
_entity.id
_entity.type
_entity.pdbx_description
1 polymer ?
#
loop_
_entity_poly.entity_id
_entity_poly.type
_entity_poly.pdbx_seq_one_letter_code
_entity_poly.pdbx_strand_id
1 'polypeptide(L)'
;MAPSAEERTTIHEMFLSTLDPKTISFRSRVLPSNAVWMENSKLKSLEICHPQERNIFNRIFGGFLMRKAYELAWATACSFGGSRPFVVAVDDIMFQKPVEVGSLLFLSSQVCFTQNNYIQVRVHSEVASLQEKQHTTTNVFHFTFMSEKEVPLVFPKTYGESMLYLDGQRHFNSMSGPATLRKDYLVEP
;
A
#
# COMPACT_ATOMS: atom_id res chain seq x y z
N MET A 1 -6.54 6.61 12.12
CA MET A 1 -6.18 7.17 13.45
C MET A 1 -5.75 8.61 13.27
N ALA A 2 -6.06 9.50 14.22
CA ALA A 2 -5.59 10.89 14.16
C ALA A 2 -4.05 10.95 14.26
N PRO A 3 -3.38 11.88 13.57
CA PRO A 3 -1.92 12.01 13.61
C PRO A 3 -1.44 12.63 14.93
N SER A 4 -0.27 12.21 15.40
CA SER A 4 0.42 12.79 16.56
C SER A 4 0.90 14.22 16.27
N ALA A 5 1.44 14.93 17.27
CA ALA A 5 2.04 16.25 17.05
C ALA A 5 3.24 16.18 16.10
N GLU A 6 4.12 15.19 16.28
CA GLU A 6 5.30 14.97 15.46
C GLU A 6 4.93 14.62 14.01
N GLU A 7 4.00 13.69 13.83
CA GLU A 7 3.53 13.28 12.50
C GLU A 7 2.88 14.44 11.72
N ARG A 8 2.19 15.35 12.42
CA ARG A 8 1.64 16.56 11.81
C ARG A 8 2.76 17.48 11.33
N THR A 9 3.83 17.65 12.10
CA THR A 9 5.00 18.42 11.68
C THR A 9 5.64 17.80 10.45
N THR A 10 5.82 16.48 10.42
CA THR A 10 6.38 15.76 9.26
C THR A 10 5.56 16.00 7.99
N ILE A 11 4.24 15.85 8.04
CA ILE A 11 3.37 16.15 6.88
C ILE A 11 3.47 17.62 6.50
N HIS A 12 3.50 18.51 7.48
CA HIS A 12 3.56 19.95 7.23
C HIS A 12 4.86 20.33 6.50
N GLU A 13 6.00 19.85 6.98
CA GLU A 13 7.32 20.05 6.35
C GLU A 13 7.36 19.45 4.94
N MET A 14 6.82 18.24 4.77
CA MET A 14 6.70 17.60 3.47
C MET A 14 5.86 18.44 2.52
N PHE A 15 4.73 18.97 2.97
CA PHE A 15 3.90 19.86 2.18
C PHE A 15 4.65 21.15 1.80
N LEU A 16 5.32 21.79 2.76
CA LEU A 16 6.11 23.00 2.51
C LEU A 16 7.23 22.75 1.49
N SER A 17 7.89 21.59 1.54
CA SER A 17 8.94 21.22 0.58
C SER A 17 8.44 21.11 -0.87
N THR A 18 7.13 20.94 -1.06
CA THR A 18 6.53 20.90 -2.41
C THR A 18 6.11 22.27 -2.94
N LEU A 19 6.15 23.33 -2.13
CA LEU A 19 5.76 24.67 -2.55
C LEU A 19 6.91 25.32 -3.35
N ASP A 20 6.59 25.84 -4.53
CA ASP A 20 7.56 26.62 -5.30
C ASP A 20 7.68 28.04 -4.74
N PRO A 21 8.84 28.45 -4.17
CA PRO A 21 9.02 29.80 -3.62
C PRO A 21 8.99 30.90 -4.69
N LYS A 22 9.14 30.57 -5.97
CA LYS A 22 9.16 31.55 -7.07
C LYS A 22 7.77 31.94 -7.54
N THR A 23 6.77 31.10 -7.29
CA THR A 23 5.44 31.26 -7.84
C THR A 23 4.44 31.27 -6.68
N ILE A 24 3.93 32.46 -6.31
CA ILE A 24 2.91 32.64 -5.24
C ILE A 24 1.51 32.17 -5.74
N SER A 25 1.48 31.09 -6.54
CA SER A 25 0.26 30.54 -7.13
C SER A 25 -0.18 29.31 -6.36
N PHE A 26 -1.49 29.20 -6.12
CA PHE A 26 -2.14 28.07 -5.44
C PHE A 26 -1.97 26.72 -6.15
N ARG A 27 -1.31 26.66 -7.32
CA ARG A 27 -1.27 25.46 -8.18
C ARG A 27 0.14 24.94 -8.50
N SER A 28 1.20 25.68 -8.20
CA SER A 28 2.57 25.26 -8.52
C SER A 28 3.17 24.48 -7.36
N ARG A 29 2.78 23.20 -7.24
CA ARG A 29 3.54 22.25 -6.42
C ARG A 29 4.55 21.52 -7.29
N VAL A 30 5.80 21.54 -6.86
CA VAL A 30 6.92 20.89 -7.54
C VAL A 30 7.49 19.83 -6.60
N LEU A 31 7.73 18.64 -7.13
CA LEU A 31 8.36 17.58 -6.36
C LEU A 31 9.85 17.86 -6.17
N PRO A 32 10.43 17.51 -5.01
CA PRO A 32 11.88 17.51 -4.85
C PRO A 32 12.55 16.50 -5.82
N SER A 33 13.87 16.60 -5.96
CA SER A 33 14.64 15.68 -6.81
C SER A 33 14.43 14.23 -6.38
N ASN A 34 14.26 13.33 -7.36
CA ASN A 34 14.03 11.90 -7.13
C ASN A 34 12.79 11.57 -6.27
N ALA A 35 11.68 12.28 -6.51
CA ALA A 35 10.39 12.01 -5.87
C ALA A 35 9.26 11.79 -6.88
N VAL A 36 8.23 11.05 -6.47
CA VAL A 36 7.06 10.71 -7.27
C VAL A 36 5.79 10.95 -6.45
N TRP A 37 4.75 11.49 -7.07
CA TRP A 37 3.45 11.64 -6.42
C TRP A 37 2.85 10.28 -6.10
N MET A 38 2.30 10.15 -4.90
CA MET A 38 1.67 8.92 -4.42
C MET A 38 0.55 8.45 -5.36
N GLU A 39 -0.21 9.38 -5.95
CA GLU A 39 -1.30 9.07 -6.87
C GLU A 39 -0.84 8.31 -8.14
N ASN A 40 0.42 8.52 -8.56
CA ASN A 40 1.00 7.90 -9.76
C ASN A 40 1.46 6.45 -9.52
N SER A 41 1.51 6.01 -8.26
CA SER A 41 1.91 4.65 -7.89
C SER A 41 0.73 3.68 -7.77
N LYS A 42 -0.47 4.06 -8.23
CA LYS A 42 -1.69 3.25 -8.08
C LYS A 42 -1.79 2.19 -9.16
N LEU A 43 -1.99 0.93 -8.76
CA LEU A 43 -2.47 -0.14 -9.65
C LEU A 43 -3.79 -0.69 -9.14
N LYS A 44 -4.60 -1.23 -10.05
CA LYS A 44 -5.90 -1.81 -9.74
C LYS A 44 -6.06 -3.15 -10.44
N SER A 45 -6.78 -4.05 -9.79
CA SER A 45 -7.21 -5.33 -10.38
C SER A 45 -8.67 -5.59 -10.04
N LEU A 46 -9.32 -6.37 -10.90
CA LEU A 46 -10.67 -6.89 -10.70
C LEU A 46 -10.64 -8.40 -10.90
N GLU A 47 -11.15 -9.12 -9.91
CA GLU A 47 -11.25 -10.58 -9.92
C GLU A 47 -12.71 -11.00 -9.77
N ILE A 48 -13.13 -11.96 -10.59
CA ILE A 48 -14.43 -12.61 -10.44
C ILE A 48 -14.24 -13.78 -9.46
N CYS A 49 -15.02 -13.79 -8.38
CA CYS A 49 -14.92 -14.79 -7.33
C CYS A 49 -15.52 -16.14 -7.77
N HIS A 50 -14.74 -16.98 -8.47
CA HIS A 50 -15.22 -18.25 -9.02
C HIS A 50 -15.43 -19.34 -7.94
N PRO A 51 -16.31 -20.33 -8.20
CA PRO A 51 -16.57 -21.44 -7.26
C PRO A 51 -15.35 -22.29 -6.90
N GLN A 52 -14.33 -22.34 -7.78
CA GLN A 52 -13.09 -23.08 -7.52
C GLN A 52 -12.23 -22.46 -6.41
N GLU A 53 -12.42 -21.17 -6.11
CA GLU A 53 -11.67 -20.42 -5.11
C GLU A 53 -12.36 -20.45 -3.73
N ARG A 54 -13.40 -21.28 -3.56
CA ARG A 54 -14.18 -21.38 -2.32
C ARG A 54 -13.50 -22.26 -1.28
N ASN A 55 -13.77 -21.96 -0.02
CA ASN A 55 -13.49 -22.80 1.13
C ASN A 55 -14.63 -23.81 1.39
N ILE A 56 -14.46 -24.64 2.43
CA ILE A 56 -15.47 -25.64 2.84
C ILE A 56 -16.81 -25.03 3.27
N PHE A 57 -16.84 -23.73 3.55
CA PHE A 57 -18.02 -22.96 3.96
C PHE A 57 -18.66 -22.20 2.79
N ASN A 58 -18.34 -22.54 1.53
CA ASN A 58 -18.86 -21.90 0.31
C ASN A 58 -18.57 -20.40 0.17
N ARG A 59 -17.54 -19.90 0.85
CA ARG A 59 -17.04 -18.53 0.74
C ARG A 59 -15.67 -18.52 0.10
N ILE A 60 -15.26 -17.41 -0.49
CA ILE A 60 -13.92 -17.32 -1.07
C ILE A 60 -12.86 -17.52 -0.01
N PHE A 61 -11.90 -18.39 -0.32
CA PHE A 61 -10.84 -18.76 0.57
C PHE A 61 -9.91 -17.57 0.84
N GLY A 62 -9.59 -17.32 2.11
CA GLY A 62 -8.72 -16.20 2.50
C GLY A 62 -7.36 -16.22 1.79
N GLY A 63 -6.80 -17.42 1.55
CA GLY A 63 -5.56 -17.58 0.80
C GLY A 63 -5.62 -17.07 -0.64
N PHE A 64 -6.78 -17.17 -1.29
CA PHE A 64 -6.97 -16.57 -2.62
C PHE A 64 -6.88 -15.05 -2.55
N LEU A 65 -7.56 -14.41 -1.58
CA LEU A 65 -7.50 -12.96 -1.39
C LEU A 65 -6.08 -12.49 -1.09
N MET A 66 -5.37 -13.19 -0.20
CA MET A 66 -3.98 -12.87 0.15
C MET A 66 -3.05 -12.97 -1.06
N ARG A 67 -3.18 -14.03 -1.86
CA ARG A 67 -2.39 -14.21 -3.08
C ARG A 67 -2.63 -13.06 -4.07
N LYS A 68 -3.88 -12.73 -4.36
CA LYS A 68 -4.24 -11.66 -5.30
C LYS A 68 -3.77 -10.28 -4.82
N ALA A 69 -3.89 -10.02 -3.51
CA ALA A 69 -3.37 -8.79 -2.91
C ALA A 69 -1.83 -8.72 -3.02
N TYR A 70 -1.13 -9.82 -2.72
CA TYR A 70 0.33 -9.90 -2.84
C TYR A 70 0.81 -9.70 -4.27
N GLU A 71 0.21 -10.40 -5.25
CA GLU A 71 0.58 -10.27 -6.67
C GLU A 71 0.44 -8.81 -7.15
N LEU A 72 -0.66 -8.13 -6.77
CA LEU A 72 -0.87 -6.73 -7.10
C LEU A 72 0.13 -5.79 -6.38
N ALA A 73 0.41 -6.05 -5.10
CA ALA A 73 1.37 -5.28 -4.32
C ALA A 73 2.78 -5.40 -4.89
N TRP A 74 3.19 -6.63 -5.23
CA TRP A 74 4.48 -6.92 -5.85
C TRP A 74 4.62 -6.21 -7.20
N ALA A 75 3.58 -6.25 -8.05
CA ALA A 75 3.58 -5.53 -9.32
C ALA A 75 3.72 -4.01 -9.11
N THR A 76 3.09 -3.47 -8.06
CA THR A 76 3.16 -2.05 -7.71
C THR A 76 4.57 -1.66 -7.25
N ALA A 77 5.18 -2.46 -6.38
CA ALA A 77 6.55 -2.25 -5.93
C ALA A 77 7.55 -2.36 -7.09
N CYS A 78 7.35 -3.34 -7.99
CA CYS A 78 8.19 -3.53 -9.17
C CYS A 78 8.10 -2.33 -10.12
N SER A 79 6.88 -1.86 -10.40
CA SER A 79 6.65 -0.70 -11.26
C SER A 79 7.19 0.59 -10.66
N PHE A 80 7.14 0.74 -9.34
CA PHE A 80 7.61 1.94 -8.64
C PHE A 80 9.14 1.97 -8.48
N GLY A 81 9.74 0.85 -8.07
CA GLY A 81 11.19 0.73 -7.85
C GLY A 81 12.00 0.53 -9.14
N GLY A 82 11.35 0.20 -10.26
CA GLY A 82 12.03 -0.02 -11.55
C GLY A 82 12.98 -1.23 -11.55
N SER A 83 12.86 -2.12 -10.57
CA SER A 83 13.64 -3.35 -10.43
C SER A 83 12.80 -4.42 -9.74
N ARG A 84 13.31 -5.65 -9.69
CA ARG A 84 12.63 -6.78 -9.04
C ARG A 84 12.56 -6.54 -7.52
N PRO A 85 11.36 -6.49 -6.91
CA PRO A 85 11.24 -6.32 -5.47
C PRO A 85 11.29 -7.67 -4.74
N PHE A 86 11.92 -7.68 -3.57
CA PHE A 86 11.95 -8.77 -2.61
C PHE A 86 10.97 -8.49 -1.47
N VAL A 87 10.20 -9.50 -1.06
CA VAL A 87 9.30 -9.37 0.09
C VAL A 87 10.09 -9.44 1.39
N VAL A 88 9.86 -8.48 2.29
CA VAL A 88 10.55 -8.38 3.59
C VAL A 88 9.60 -8.71 4.73
N ALA A 89 8.39 -8.14 4.67
CA ALA A 89 7.38 -8.33 5.69
C ALA A 89 5.98 -8.25 5.10
N VAL A 90 5.08 -8.96 5.76
CA VAL A 90 3.63 -8.87 5.59
C VAL A 90 3.07 -8.63 6.97
N ASP A 91 2.22 -7.62 7.12
CA ASP A 91 1.60 -7.31 8.40
C ASP A 91 0.45 -8.27 8.70
N ASP A 92 -0.05 -8.23 9.94
CA ASP A 92 -1.18 -9.04 10.38
C ASP A 92 -2.43 -8.75 9.52
N ILE A 93 -2.98 -9.81 8.93
CA ILE A 93 -4.11 -9.73 8.02
C ILE A 93 -5.40 -10.03 8.79
N MET A 94 -6.31 -9.04 8.83
CA MET A 94 -7.63 -9.19 9.45
C MET A 94 -8.74 -9.18 8.41
N PHE A 95 -9.41 -10.34 8.26
CA PHE A 95 -10.59 -10.50 7.42
C PHE A 95 -11.83 -9.90 8.05
N GLN A 96 -12.20 -8.69 7.62
CA GLN A 96 -13.32 -7.94 8.22
C GLN A 96 -14.67 -8.50 7.79
N LYS A 97 -14.80 -8.92 6.53
CA LYS A 97 -16.06 -9.44 5.97
C LYS A 97 -15.80 -10.63 5.04
N PRO A 98 -16.69 -11.64 5.07
CA PRO A 98 -16.62 -12.76 4.14
C PRO A 98 -16.91 -12.30 2.71
N VAL A 99 -16.34 -13.02 1.74
CA VAL A 99 -16.59 -12.79 0.30
C VAL A 99 -17.34 -13.99 -0.26
N GLU A 100 -18.48 -13.71 -0.88
CA GLU A 100 -19.35 -14.74 -1.46
C GLU A 100 -18.91 -15.08 -2.90
N VAL A 101 -19.13 -16.33 -3.31
CA VAL A 101 -18.90 -16.77 -4.68
C VAL A 101 -19.79 -15.98 -5.65
N GLY A 102 -19.22 -15.58 -6.79
CA GLY A 102 -19.87 -14.72 -7.79
C GLY A 102 -19.70 -13.22 -7.53
N SER A 103 -19.09 -12.82 -6.40
CA SER A 103 -18.79 -11.41 -6.12
C SER A 103 -17.73 -10.84 -7.07
N LEU A 104 -17.79 -9.53 -7.30
CA LEU A 104 -16.71 -8.79 -7.97
C LEU A 104 -15.76 -8.24 -6.91
N LEU A 105 -14.53 -8.78 -6.86
CA LEU A 105 -13.48 -8.36 -5.95
C LEU A 105 -12.61 -7.30 -6.62
N PHE A 106 -12.65 -6.08 -6.08
CA PHE A 106 -11.81 -4.97 -6.49
C PHE A 106 -10.60 -4.89 -5.56
N LEU A 107 -9.41 -4.83 -6.15
CA LEU A 107 -8.17 -4.59 -5.44
C LEU A 107 -7.55 -3.29 -5.95
N SER A 108 -7.14 -2.42 -5.03
CA SER A 108 -6.42 -1.19 -5.33
C SER A 108 -5.15 -1.14 -4.49
N SER A 109 -4.00 -1.13 -5.15
CA SER A 109 -2.69 -0.99 -4.51
C SER A 109 -2.14 0.42 -4.70
N GLN A 110 -1.34 0.86 -3.74
CA GLN A 110 -0.65 2.14 -3.79
C GLN A 110 0.60 2.09 -2.90
N VAL A 111 1.71 2.67 -3.35
CA VAL A 111 2.87 2.90 -2.48
C VAL A 111 2.50 3.98 -1.48
N CYS A 112 2.57 3.66 -0.19
CA CYS A 112 2.23 4.61 0.87
C CYS A 112 3.45 5.22 1.54
N PHE A 113 4.57 4.51 1.63
CA PHE A 113 5.79 5.00 2.27
C PHE A 113 7.03 4.43 1.57
N THR A 114 8.13 5.18 1.58
CA THR A 114 9.41 4.80 0.96
C THR A 114 10.56 5.29 1.82
N GLN A 115 11.58 4.47 2.01
CA GLN A 115 12.80 4.85 2.70
C GLN A 115 13.98 4.04 2.14
N ASN A 116 15.01 4.73 1.65
CA ASN A 116 16.19 4.13 1.01
C ASN A 116 15.79 3.23 -0.19
N ASN A 117 15.89 1.91 -0.03
CA ASN A 117 15.47 0.91 -1.01
C ASN A 117 14.20 0.15 -0.58
N TYR A 118 13.55 0.54 0.52
CA TYR A 118 12.31 -0.05 0.98
C TYR A 118 11.08 0.66 0.44
N ILE A 119 10.07 -0.13 0.11
CA ILE A 119 8.76 0.31 -0.40
C ILE A 119 7.69 -0.32 0.48
N GLN A 120 6.89 0.52 1.15
CA GLN A 120 5.66 0.08 1.81
C GLN A 120 4.49 0.22 0.84
N VAL A 121 3.81 -0.88 0.56
CA VAL A 121 2.65 -0.93 -0.33
C VAL A 121 1.42 -1.27 0.47
N ARG A 122 0.37 -0.47 0.30
CA ARG A 122 -0.96 -0.75 0.85
C ARG A 122 -1.86 -1.29 -0.25
N VAL A 123 -2.56 -2.39 0.00
CA VAL A 123 -3.60 -2.92 -0.88
C VAL A 123 -4.94 -2.89 -0.17
N HIS A 124 -5.90 -2.18 -0.75
CA HIS A 124 -7.28 -2.15 -0.31
C HIS A 124 -8.09 -3.11 -1.16
N SER A 125 -8.88 -3.96 -0.49
CA SER A 125 -9.80 -4.89 -1.16
C SER A 125 -11.24 -4.58 -0.75
N GLU A 126 -12.12 -4.60 -1.74
CA GLU A 126 -13.54 -4.37 -1.57
C GLU A 126 -14.35 -5.22 -2.54
N VAL A 127 -15.59 -5.50 -2.16
CA VAL A 127 -16.56 -6.21 -3.01
C VAL A 127 -17.70 -5.28 -3.37
N ALA A 128 -18.16 -5.32 -4.63
CA ALA A 128 -19.34 -4.59 -5.04
C ALA A 128 -20.62 -5.39 -4.76
N SER A 129 -21.55 -4.77 -4.05
CA SER A 129 -22.93 -5.25 -3.93
C SER A 129 -23.70 -4.81 -5.18
N LEU A 130 -24.11 -5.77 -6.01
CA LEU A 130 -24.90 -5.49 -7.21
C LEU A 130 -26.29 -4.92 -6.88
N GLN A 131 -26.87 -5.33 -5.75
CA GLN A 131 -28.20 -4.90 -5.32
C GLN A 131 -28.19 -3.47 -4.78
N GLU A 132 -27.18 -3.14 -3.96
CA GLU A 132 -27.12 -1.85 -3.26
C GLU A 132 -26.24 -0.81 -3.98
N LYS A 133 -25.56 -1.21 -5.07
CA LYS A 133 -24.55 -0.38 -5.78
C LYS A 133 -23.49 0.20 -4.84
N GLN A 134 -23.19 -0.51 -3.75
CA GLN A 134 -22.25 -0.08 -2.73
C GLN A 134 -21.01 -0.98 -2.72
N HIS A 135 -19.86 -0.38 -2.46
CA HIS A 135 -18.60 -1.09 -2.25
C HIS A 135 -18.39 -1.33 -0.75
N THR A 136 -18.09 -2.57 -0.40
CA THR A 136 -17.84 -2.97 0.98
C THR A 136 -16.39 -3.42 1.13
N THR A 137 -15.65 -2.76 2.04
CA THR A 137 -14.26 -3.14 2.34
C THR A 137 -14.22 -4.51 3.00
N THR A 138 -13.34 -5.38 2.49
CA THR A 138 -13.14 -6.74 3.00
C THR A 138 -11.84 -6.85 3.79
N ASN A 139 -10.75 -6.29 3.25
CA ASN A 139 -9.43 -6.32 3.86
C ASN A 139 -8.62 -5.10 3.43
N VAL A 140 -7.67 -4.74 4.29
CA VAL A 140 -6.54 -3.87 3.95
C VAL A 140 -5.28 -4.69 4.24
N PHE A 141 -4.37 -4.74 3.27
CA PHE A 141 -3.10 -5.42 3.38
C PHE A 141 -1.97 -4.40 3.32
N HIS A 142 -0.92 -4.66 4.09
CA HIS A 142 0.30 -3.87 4.09
C HIS A 142 1.48 -4.82 3.86
N PHE A 143 2.26 -4.50 2.85
CA PHE A 143 3.40 -5.28 2.40
C PHE A 143 4.64 -4.38 2.39
N THR A 144 5.73 -4.88 2.95
CA THR A 144 7.04 -4.24 2.85
C THR A 144 7.88 -4.98 1.84
N PHE A 145 8.34 -4.25 0.83
CA PHE A 145 9.25 -4.75 -0.19
C PHE A 145 10.59 -4.02 -0.10
N MET A 146 11.63 -4.69 -0.59
CA MET A 146 12.96 -4.13 -0.78
C MET A 146 13.32 -4.23 -2.27
N SER A 147 13.77 -3.11 -2.84
CA SER A 147 14.29 -3.00 -4.19
C SER A 147 15.81 -3.21 -4.19
N GLU A 148 16.37 -3.68 -5.31
CA GLU A 148 17.83 -3.79 -5.50
C GLU A 148 18.52 -2.43 -5.48
N LYS A 149 17.81 -1.41 -5.98
CA LYS A 149 18.29 -0.02 -6.07
C LYS A 149 17.50 0.89 -5.14
N GLU A 150 18.10 2.03 -4.81
CA GLU A 150 17.38 3.12 -4.17
C GLU A 150 16.15 3.52 -4.98
N VAL A 151 15.05 3.76 -4.28
CA VAL A 151 13.75 4.06 -4.87
C VAL A 151 13.44 5.55 -4.70
N PRO A 152 12.67 6.16 -5.62
CA PRO A 152 12.25 7.55 -5.44
C PRO A 152 11.39 7.71 -4.19
N LEU A 153 11.43 8.90 -3.60
CA LEU A 153 10.56 9.21 -2.45
C LEU A 153 9.11 9.38 -2.89
N VAL A 154 8.17 8.76 -2.17
CA VAL A 154 6.75 8.94 -2.41
C VAL A 154 6.22 10.16 -1.67
N PHE A 155 5.52 11.05 -2.37
CA PHE A 155 4.95 12.27 -1.80
C PHE A 155 3.43 12.30 -1.88
N PRO A 156 2.71 12.54 -0.77
CA PRO A 156 1.27 12.68 -0.77
C PRO A 156 0.85 14.03 -1.38
N LYS A 157 -0.18 14.02 -2.22
CA LYS A 157 -0.73 15.23 -2.85
C LYS A 157 -1.94 15.76 -2.08
N THR A 158 -2.72 14.88 -1.47
CA THR A 158 -3.91 15.25 -0.68
C THR A 158 -3.69 14.93 0.80
N TYR A 159 -4.47 15.57 1.67
CA TYR A 159 -4.43 15.24 3.10
C TYR A 159 -4.78 13.77 3.37
N GLY A 160 -5.70 13.19 2.59
CA GLY A 160 -6.02 11.76 2.65
C GLY A 160 -4.80 10.89 2.35
N GLU A 161 -4.02 11.23 1.33
CA GLU A 161 -2.76 10.56 1.03
C GLU A 161 -1.71 10.79 2.12
N SER A 162 -1.68 11.98 2.76
CA SER A 162 -0.80 12.22 3.90
C SER A 162 -1.13 11.30 5.08
N MET A 163 -2.41 11.00 5.30
CA MET A 163 -2.82 10.02 6.31
C MET A 163 -2.39 8.60 5.92
N LEU A 164 -2.47 8.24 4.65
CA LEU A 164 -1.96 6.95 4.16
C LEU A 164 -0.43 6.86 4.28
N TYR A 165 0.27 7.98 4.09
CA TYR A 165 1.73 8.05 4.26
C TYR A 165 2.14 7.73 5.70
N LEU A 166 1.50 8.40 6.68
CA LEU A 166 1.76 8.14 8.09
C LEU A 166 1.40 6.71 8.48
N ASP A 167 0.27 6.20 7.97
CA ASP A 167 -0.13 4.81 8.17
C ASP A 167 0.98 3.86 7.68
N GLY A 168 1.46 4.05 6.45
CA GLY A 168 2.58 3.30 5.89
C GLY A 168 3.86 3.40 6.71
N GLN A 169 4.20 4.60 7.21
CA GLN A 169 5.35 4.83 8.05
C GLN A 169 5.26 4.06 9.39
N ARG A 170 4.08 4.04 10.03
CA ARG A 170 3.86 3.27 11.26
C ARG A 170 4.06 1.77 11.05
N HIS A 171 3.49 1.24 9.96
CA HIS A 171 3.63 -0.16 9.58
C HIS A 171 5.09 -0.54 9.29
N PHE A 172 5.82 0.32 8.58
CA PHE A 172 7.25 0.15 8.34
C PHE A 172 8.08 0.18 9.65
N ASN A 173 7.75 1.10 10.56
CA ASN A 173 8.42 1.20 11.86
C ASN A 173 8.13 -0.02 12.76
N SER A 174 6.91 -0.59 12.73
CA SER A 174 6.59 -1.79 13.50
C SER A 174 7.39 -3.02 13.04
N MET A 175 7.77 -3.09 11.76
CA MET A 175 8.71 -4.11 11.25
C MET A 175 10.12 -3.94 11.85
N SER A 176 10.55 -2.69 12.07
CA SER A 176 11.92 -2.34 12.50
C SER A 176 12.16 -2.52 14.01
N GLY A 177 11.18 -3.03 14.77
CA GLY A 177 11.31 -3.43 16.18
C GLY A 177 12.31 -4.58 16.38
N PRO A 178 12.74 -4.88 17.63
CA PRO A 178 13.97 -5.64 17.88
C PRO A 178 13.96 -6.99 17.18
N ALA A 179 14.93 -7.14 16.28
CA ALA A 179 15.21 -8.29 15.42
C ALA A 179 15.69 -9.53 16.21
N THR A 180 15.05 -9.86 17.32
CA THR A 180 15.43 -10.99 18.18
C THR A 180 14.78 -12.31 17.74
N LEU A 181 13.90 -12.30 16.73
CA LEU A 181 13.10 -13.48 16.34
C LEU A 181 12.98 -13.75 14.84
N ARG A 182 14.01 -13.43 14.03
CA ARG A 182 14.09 -13.97 12.65
C ARG A 182 15.45 -14.60 12.39
N LYS A 183 15.61 -15.84 12.86
CA LYS A 183 16.65 -16.75 12.40
C LYS A 183 16.40 -17.08 10.91
N ASP A 184 17.43 -16.84 10.11
CA ASP A 184 17.85 -17.64 8.97
C ASP A 184 16.80 -17.93 7.89
N TYR A 185 16.39 -16.88 7.16
CA TYR A 185 16.10 -17.02 5.73
C TYR A 185 16.82 -15.89 5.00
N LEU A 186 18.03 -16.19 4.50
CA LEU A 186 18.70 -15.34 3.53
C LEU A 186 17.84 -15.35 2.26
N VAL A 187 17.06 -14.28 2.05
CA VAL A 187 16.52 -13.98 0.73
C VAL A 187 17.68 -13.35 -0.04
N GLU A 188 18.54 -14.19 -0.62
CA GLU A 188 19.52 -13.71 -1.59
C GLU A 188 18.81 -13.27 -2.88
N PRO A 189 19.31 -12.22 -3.55
CA PRO A 189 18.72 -11.68 -4.77
C PRO A 189 18.71 -12.65 -5.95
#